data_AF-G6XM63-F1
#
_entry.id   AF-G6XM63-F1
#
_cell.length_a   1.000
_cell.length_b   1.000
_cell.length_c   1.000
_cell.angle_alpha   90.00
_cell.angle_beta   90.00
_cell.angle_gamma   90.00
#
_symmetry.space_group_name_H-M   'P 1'
#
loop_
_entity.id
_entity.type
_entity.pdbx_description
1 polymer ?
#
loop_
_entity_poly.entity_id
_entity_poly.type
_entity_poly.pdbx_seq_one_letter_code
_entity_poly.pdbx_strand_id
1 'polypeptide(L)' 'MSAIYSWDATSLRRALEPLDPAGFAQEWLRRNPRYHDDYDRTVPRARGDPDLLIAMARRWGLDFPC' A
#
# COMPACT_ATOMS: atom_id res chain seq x y z
N MET A 1 -7.76 20.55 19.38
CA MET A 1 -8.01 19.24 20.02
C MET A 1 -7.20 18.19 19.26
N SER A 2 -6.06 17.76 19.78
CA SER A 2 -5.30 16.68 19.17
C SER A 2 -5.95 15.37 19.58
N ALA A 3 -6.55 14.64 18.64
CA ALA A 3 -6.97 13.27 18.89
C ALA A 3 -5.70 12.43 19.07
N ILE A 4 -5.32 12.18 20.32
CA ILE A 4 -4.34 11.14 20.63
C ILE A 4 -5.06 9.84 20.26
N TYR A 5 -4.84 9.36 19.04
CA TYR A 5 -5.13 7.96 18.71
C TYR A 5 -4.33 7.15 19.72
N SER A 6 -5.01 6.48 20.65
CA SER A 6 -4.37 5.38 21.35
C SER A 6 -4.04 4.37 20.26
N TRP A 7 -2.80 4.37 19.81
CA TRP A 7 -2.26 3.31 19.00
C TRP A 7 -2.51 2.04 19.82
N ASP A 8 -3.52 1.26 19.44
CA ASP A 8 -3.71 -0.06 20.03
C ASP A 8 -2.66 -0.94 19.37
N ALA A 9 -1.46 -0.87 19.95
CA ALA A 9 -0.31 -1.67 19.61
C ALA A 9 -0.66 -3.14 19.51
N THR A 10 -1.57 -3.59 20.37
CA THR A 10 -1.93 -4.99 20.54
C THR A 10 -2.79 -5.46 19.38
N SER A 11 -3.79 -4.68 18.99
CA SER A 11 -4.61 -5.00 17.82
C SER A 11 -3.81 -4.90 16.52
N LEU A 12 -2.91 -3.92 16.42
CA LEU A 12 -2.06 -3.77 15.25
C LEU A 12 -0.97 -4.87 15.18
N ARG A 13 -0.38 -5.26 16.32
CA ARG A 13 0.52 -6.42 16.39
C ARG A 13 -0.19 -7.70 16.00
N ARG A 14 -1.37 -7.98 16.55
CA ARG A 14 -2.16 -9.17 16.19
C ARG A 14 -2.48 -9.23 14.70
N ALA A 15 -2.71 -8.08 14.07
CA ALA A 15 -2.98 -8.01 12.64
C ALA A 15 -1.73 -8.20 11.77
N LEU A 16 -0.55 -7.77 12.23
CA LEU A 16 0.70 -7.84 11.47
C LEU A 16 1.55 -9.08 11.74
N GLU A 17 1.45 -9.68 12.93
CA GLU A 17 2.19 -10.89 13.34
C GLU A 17 2.08 -12.07 12.36
N PRO A 18 0.90 -12.39 11.79
CA PRO A 18 0.80 -13.53 10.88
C PRO A 18 1.27 -13.21 9.45
N LEU A 19 1.60 -11.96 9.13
CA LEU A 19 1.97 -11.57 7.77
C LEU A 19 3.42 -11.94 7.50
N ASP A 20 3.67 -12.46 6.29
CA ASP A 20 5.02 -12.55 5.77
C ASP A 20 5.58 -11.14 5.43
N PRO A 21 6.86 -11.02 5.10
CA PRO A 21 7.45 -9.71 4.76
C PRO A 21 6.71 -8.98 3.62
N ALA A 22 6.13 -9.71 2.67
CA ALA A 22 5.37 -9.13 1.56
C ALA A 22 4.02 -8.56 2.05
N GLY A 23 3.28 -9.29 2.87
CA GLY A 23 2.03 -8.86 3.48
C GLY A 23 2.25 -7.66 4.41
N PHE A 24 3.36 -7.63 5.15
CA PHE A 24 3.72 -6.48 5.97
C PHE A 24 3.99 -5.23 5.12
N ALA A 25 4.75 -5.37 4.02
CA ALA A 25 4.99 -4.28 3.08
C ALA A 25 3.69 -3.78 2.43
N GLN A 26 2.76 -4.68 2.10
CA GLN A 26 1.46 -4.32 1.56
C GLN A 26 0.62 -3.50 2.55
N GLU A 27 0.60 -3.88 3.83
CA GLU A 27 -0.09 -3.11 4.87
C GLU A 27 0.51 -1.72 5.07
N TRP A 28 1.83 -1.58 4.93
CA TRP A 28 2.48 -0.27 4.95
C TRP A 28 2.03 0.61 3.78
N LEU A 29 2.00 0.05 2.55
CA LEU A 29 1.54 0.76 1.36
C LEU A 29 0.08 1.18 1.48
N ARG A 30 -0.80 0.28 1.95
CA ARG A 30 -2.24 0.56 2.11
C ARG A 30 -2.52 1.72 3.06
N ARG A 31 -1.63 1.98 4.02
CA ARG A 31 -1.74 3.07 5.01
C ARG A 31 -1.03 4.34 4.55
N ASN A 32 -0.31 4.32 3.43
CA ASN A 32 0.40 5.47 2.90
C ASN A 32 -0.55 6.32 2.03
N PRO A 33 -0.89 7.56 2.41
CA PRO A 33 -1.84 8.38 1.65
C PRO A 33 -1.33 8.71 0.25
N ARG A 34 -0.01 8.83 0.04
CA ARG A 34 0.55 9.07 -1.28
C ARG A 34 0.41 7.84 -2.20
N TYR A 35 0.47 6.64 -1.63
CA TYR A 35 0.22 5.41 -2.38
C TYR A 35 -1.24 5.33 -2.80
N HIS A 36 -2.16 5.67 -1.89
CA HIS A 36 -3.59 5.71 -2.19
C HIS A 36 -3.92 6.69 -3.32
N ASP A 37 -3.39 7.92 -3.23
CA ASP A 37 -3.57 8.94 -4.27
C ASP A 37 -3.01 8.51 -5.63
N ASP A 38 -1.84 7.86 -5.65
CA ASP A 38 -1.20 7.38 -6.87
C ASP A 38 -1.97 6.18 -7.47
N TYR A 39 -2.45 5.26 -6.62
CA TYR A 39 -3.29 4.13 -7.01
C TYR A 39 -4.61 4.60 -7.65
N ASP A 40 -5.34 5.50 -6.99
CA ASP A 40 -6.63 6.03 -7.47
C ASP A 40 -6.50 6.80 -8.77
N ARG A 41 -5.34 7.43 -9.01
CA ARG A 41 -5.06 8.11 -10.28
C ARG A 41 -4.64 7.13 -11.36
N THR A 42 -3.83 6.12 -11.03
CA THR A 42 -3.16 5.29 -12.03
C THR A 42 -4.01 4.12 -12.47
N VAL A 43 -4.62 3.37 -11.54
CA VAL A 43 -5.31 2.11 -11.85
C VAL A 43 -6.50 2.29 -12.80
N PRO A 44 -7.34 3.34 -12.67
CA PRO A 44 -8.43 3.56 -13.63
C PRO A 44 -7.93 3.87 -15.05
N ARG A 45 -6.77 4.55 -15.17
CA ARG A 45 -6.16 4.95 -16.46
C ARG A 45 -5.42 3.80 -17.12
N ALA A 46 -4.86 2.90 -16.33
CA ALA A 46 -4.05 1.79 -16.83
C ALA A 46 -4.84 0.68 -17.55
N ARG A 47 -6.20 0.71 -17.53
CA ARG A 47 -7.03 -0.24 -18.30
C ARG A 47 -6.72 -0.24 -19.81
N GLY A 48 -6.12 0.82 -20.34
CA GLY A 48 -5.66 0.89 -21.73
C GLY A 48 -4.14 1.07 -21.89
N ASP A 49 -3.40 1.09 -20.78
CA ASP A 49 -1.95 1.36 -20.77
C ASP A 49 -1.26 0.62 -19.60
N PRO A 50 -0.75 -0.60 -19.84
CA PRO A 50 -0.05 -1.40 -18.85
C PRO A 50 1.24 -0.74 -18.32
N ASP A 51 1.88 0.13 -19.10
CA ASP A 51 3.13 0.79 -18.71
C ASP A 51 2.92 1.71 -17.51
N LEU A 52 1.71 2.25 -17.33
CA LEU A 52 1.33 3.03 -16.15
C LEU A 52 1.37 2.18 -14.87
N LEU A 53 0.92 0.91 -14.92
CA LEU A 53 1.01 0.02 -13.77
C LEU A 53 2.44 -0.38 -13.47
N ILE A 54 3.25 -0.64 -14.51
CA ILE A 54 4.67 -0.96 -14.35
C ILE A 54 5.44 0.22 -13.76
N ALA A 55 5.17 1.44 -14.23
CA ALA A 55 5.80 2.65 -13.71
C ALA A 55 5.41 2.91 -12.24
N MET A 56 4.12 2.72 -11.90
CA MET A 56 3.66 2.80 -10.51
C MET A 56 4.31 1.71 -9.66
N ALA A 57 4.41 0.47 -10.15
CA ALA A 57 5.02 -0.64 -9.44
C ALA A 57 6.47 -0.33 -9.06
N ARG A 58 7.27 0.10 -10.03
CA ARG A 58 8.68 0.50 -9.83
C ARG A 58 8.81 1.64 -8.82
N ARG A 59 7.91 2.62 -8.84
CA ARG A 59 7.91 3.75 -7.89
C ARG A 59 7.69 3.30 -6.44
N TRP A 60 6.86 2.28 -6.24
CA TRP A 60 6.50 1.77 -4.92
C TRP A 60 7.26 0.51 -4.51
N GLY A 61 8.21 0.06 -5.32
CA GLY A 61 8.96 -1.18 -5.08
C GLY A 61 8.09 -2.43 -5.13
N LEU A 62 6.96 -2.37 -5.84
CA LEU A 62 6.11 -3.52 -6.10
C LEU A 62 6.71 -4.35 -7.22
N ASP A 63 6.69 -5.65 -7.03
CA ASP A 63 6.98 -6.62 -8.09
C ASP A 63 5.64 -7.23 -8.51
N PHE A 64 5.16 -6.88 -9.70
CA PHE A 64 4.05 -7.61 -10.31
C PHE A 64 4.65 -8.66 -11.22
N PRO A 65 4.35 -9.96 -11.03
CA PRO A 65 4.83 -10.98 -11.94
C PRO A 65 4.37 -10.64 -13.37
N CYS A 66 5.34 -10.66 -14.28
CA CYS A 66 5.14 -10.46 -15.72
C CYS A 66 4.43 -11.63 -16.38
#